data_AF-A0A0K0FCI1-F1
#
_entry.id   AF-A0A0K0FCI1-F1
#
_cell.length_a   1.000
_cell.length_b   1.000
_cell.length_c   1.000
_cell.angle_alpha   90.00
_cell.angle_beta   90.00
_cell.angle_gamma   90.00
#
_symmetry.space_group_name_H-M   'P 1'
#
loop_
_entity.id
_entity.type
_entity.pdbx_description
1 polymer ?
#
loop_
_entity_poly.entity_id
_entity_poly.type
_entity_poly.pdbx_seq_one_letter_code
_entity_poly.pdbx_strand_id
1 'polypeptide(L)'
;MNNVILSIITFICSVISIVLNIVTLRKYTEIMKKTPVKERSKRLLMLLYMIVTTLCLFALSIEQFVRLYFGIVNDKEGIYFLTFVLYWIIPIFTILQPVVTLIMSKNLRNYFLSFYFGIFLPKSFQMSTSITYFLPTAIFSYNLFYEAEVAYVTSFDFYTFIITDEWVNLMNSSILLVTSVISAVITFTLNIVTLRKYSKVINKKKGNERSKLFLMFLYMAITTMCLILFAIERLIGLYFRIVKNNEGDYFLTFTLYWILPILTLTQPVTTLIMSKSLRKFFLSFYFKRFLPRNHQISSNFNLKTGVGVTKKTQT
;
A
#
# COMPACT_ATOMS: atom_id res chain seq x y z
N MET A 1 1.47 -16.47 -21.80
CA MET A 1 2.54 -15.44 -21.78
C MET A 1 2.33 -14.37 -20.70
N ASN A 2 1.14 -13.76 -20.58
CA ASN A 2 0.87 -12.72 -19.57
C ASN A 2 1.09 -13.19 -18.12
N ASN A 3 0.64 -14.39 -17.76
CA ASN A 3 0.83 -14.94 -16.41
C ASN A 3 2.31 -15.18 -16.07
N VAL A 4 3.14 -15.53 -17.06
CA VAL A 4 4.59 -15.69 -16.88
C VAL A 4 5.22 -14.36 -16.54
N ILE A 5 4.96 -13.33 -17.35
CA ILE A 5 5.49 -11.98 -17.14
C ILE A 5 5.06 -11.44 -15.77
N LEU A 6 3.78 -11.63 -15.41
CA LEU A 6 3.25 -11.16 -14.14
C LEU A 6 3.86 -11.89 -12.93
N SER A 7 4.03 -13.21 -13.01
CA SER A 7 4.70 -13.99 -11.95
C SER A 7 6.15 -13.56 -11.73
N ILE A 8 6.89 -13.28 -12.82
CA ILE A 8 8.27 -12.82 -12.75
C ILE A 8 8.33 -11.42 -12.12
N ILE A 9 7.48 -10.50 -12.57
CA ILE A 9 7.44 -9.13 -12.04
C ILE A 9 7.07 -9.15 -10.56
N THR A 10 6.01 -9.85 -10.17
CA THR A 10 5.55 -9.92 -8.78
C THR A 10 6.57 -10.59 -7.86
N PHE A 11 7.28 -11.63 -8.33
CA PHE A 11 8.39 -12.23 -7.61
C PHE A 11 9.53 -11.25 -7.39
N ILE A 12 9.99 -10.57 -8.45
CA ILE A 12 11.03 -9.54 -8.36
C ILE A 12 10.60 -8.45 -7.36
N CYS A 13 9.36 -7.99 -7.45
CA CYS A 13 8.82 -6.98 -6.54
C CYS A 13 8.75 -7.44 -5.08
N SER A 14 8.32 -8.69 -4.83
CA SER A 14 8.32 -9.30 -3.50
C SER A 14 9.74 -9.31 -2.90
N VAL A 15 10.71 -9.79 -3.67
CA VAL A 15 12.13 -9.86 -3.29
C VAL A 15 12.72 -8.47 -3.01
N ILE A 16 12.42 -7.48 -3.87
CA ILE A 16 12.81 -6.09 -3.65
C ILE A 16 12.20 -5.54 -2.36
N SER A 17 10.91 -5.80 -2.13
CA SER A 17 10.18 -5.30 -0.95
C SER A 17 10.70 -5.90 0.35
N ILE A 18 10.93 -7.23 0.39
CA ILE A 18 11.55 -7.93 1.53
C ILE A 18 12.86 -7.23 1.91
N VAL A 19 13.74 -6.99 0.94
CA VAL A 19 15.04 -6.36 1.21
C VAL A 19 14.88 -4.91 1.65
N LEU A 20 14.02 -4.13 1.01
CA LEU A 20 13.74 -2.76 1.43
C LEU A 20 13.19 -2.70 2.86
N ASN A 21 12.32 -3.62 3.24
CA ASN A 21 11.77 -3.72 4.59
C ASN A 21 12.84 -4.10 5.62
N ILE A 22 13.72 -5.06 5.31
CA ILE A 22 14.86 -5.40 6.18
C ILE A 22 15.78 -4.19 6.39
N VAL A 23 16.09 -3.44 5.34
CA VAL A 23 16.97 -2.27 5.41
C VAL A 23 16.31 -1.14 6.19
N THR A 24 15.03 -0.89 5.93
CA THR A 24 14.24 0.10 6.65
C THR A 24 14.20 -0.25 8.13
N LEU A 25 13.98 -1.52 8.47
CA LEU A 25 13.97 -1.99 9.86
C LEU A 25 15.33 -1.80 10.55
N ARG A 26 16.45 -2.10 9.88
CA ARG A 26 17.79 -1.87 10.43
C ARG A 26 18.04 -0.40 10.71
N LYS A 27 17.81 0.48 9.72
CA LYS A 27 17.98 1.94 9.89
C LYS A 27 17.06 2.50 10.96
N TYR A 28 15.80 2.07 10.96
CA TYR A 28 14.83 2.52 11.95
C TYR A 28 15.23 2.05 13.36
N THR A 29 15.73 0.82 13.50
CA THR A 29 16.27 0.31 14.75
C THR A 29 17.43 1.17 15.27
N GLU A 30 18.34 1.60 14.40
CA GLU A 30 19.45 2.48 14.78
C GLU A 30 18.98 3.87 15.23
N ILE A 31 18.01 4.46 14.52
CA ILE A 31 17.42 5.75 14.89
C ILE A 31 16.72 5.63 16.26
N MET A 32 15.95 4.57 16.47
CA MET A 32 15.16 4.36 17.68
C MET A 32 15.99 4.05 18.93
N LYS A 33 17.24 3.60 18.79
CA LYS A 33 18.17 3.45 19.93
C LYS A 33 18.44 4.79 20.64
N LYS A 34 18.26 5.92 19.93
CA LYS A 34 18.52 7.28 20.46
C LYS A 34 17.25 8.01 20.91
N THR A 35 16.09 7.37 20.81
CA THR A 35 14.77 8.00 21.02
C THR A 35 14.19 7.60 22.39
N PRO A 36 13.47 8.49 23.11
CA PRO A 36 12.88 8.17 24.41
C PRO A 36 11.95 6.96 24.39
N VAL A 37 11.87 6.24 25.52
CA VAL A 37 11.15 4.96 25.70
C VAL A 37 9.68 5.04 25.26
N LYS A 38 9.04 6.21 25.39
CA LYS A 38 7.65 6.45 24.99
C LYS A 38 7.40 6.27 23.48
N GLU A 39 8.42 6.42 22.64
CA GLU A 39 8.31 6.22 21.19
C GLU A 39 8.53 4.75 20.78
N ARG A 40 9.00 3.90 21.70
CA ARG A 40 9.37 2.50 21.41
C ARG A 40 8.19 1.66 20.91
N SER A 41 6.95 1.99 21.29
CA SER A 41 5.74 1.33 20.76
C SER A 41 5.54 1.55 19.26
N LYS A 42 5.95 2.71 18.72
CA LYS A 42 5.92 2.99 17.27
C LYS A 42 6.85 2.06 16.50
N ARG A 43 7.96 1.62 17.12
CA ARG A 43 8.89 0.66 16.52
C ARG A 43 8.29 -0.71 16.33
N LEU A 44 7.60 -1.21 17.35
CA LEU A 44 6.92 -2.50 17.26
C LEU A 44 5.84 -2.47 16.19
N LEU A 45 5.07 -1.37 16.13
CA LEU A 45 4.06 -1.18 15.09
C LEU A 45 4.66 -1.11 13.67
N MET A 46 5.79 -0.41 13.50
CA MET A 46 6.44 -0.33 12.18
C MET A 46 6.98 -1.70 11.74
N LEU A 47 7.54 -2.45 12.69
CA LEU A 47 8.00 -3.81 12.46
C LEU A 47 6.83 -4.73 12.07
N LEU A 48 5.72 -4.68 12.80
CA LEU A 48 4.51 -5.44 12.45
C LEU A 48 4.01 -5.08 11.05
N TYR A 49 3.92 -3.78 10.73
CA TYR A 49 3.52 -3.34 9.39
C TYR A 49 4.46 -3.85 8.29
N MET A 50 5.78 -3.76 8.51
CA MET A 50 6.75 -4.29 7.56
C MET A 50 6.62 -5.81 7.40
N ILE A 51 6.39 -6.55 8.49
CA ILE A 51 6.17 -8.00 8.43
C ILE A 51 4.91 -8.32 7.65
N VAL A 52 3.77 -7.70 7.97
CA VAL A 52 2.51 -7.98 7.30
C VAL A 52 2.58 -7.60 5.82
N THR A 53 3.12 -6.43 5.48
CA THR A 53 3.28 -6.03 4.07
C THR A 53 4.21 -6.97 3.30
N THR A 54 5.26 -7.46 3.95
CA THR A 54 6.17 -8.45 3.36
C THR A 54 5.48 -9.79 3.14
N LEU A 55 4.76 -10.30 4.16
CA LEU A 55 4.04 -11.57 4.08
C LEU A 55 2.97 -11.53 2.99
N CYS A 56 2.24 -10.43 2.87
CA CYS A 56 1.24 -10.29 1.82
C CYS A 56 1.86 -10.22 0.42
N LEU A 57 2.95 -9.46 0.20
CA LEU A 57 3.64 -9.45 -1.09
C LEU A 57 4.23 -10.82 -1.44
N PHE A 58 4.70 -11.55 -0.42
CA PHE A 58 5.18 -12.91 -0.59
C PHE A 58 4.03 -13.88 -0.93
N ALA A 59 2.88 -13.76 -0.26
CA ALA A 59 1.67 -14.51 -0.58
C ALA A 59 1.19 -14.22 -2.00
N LEU A 60 1.18 -12.95 -2.43
CA LEU A 60 0.89 -12.55 -3.81
C LEU A 60 1.88 -13.19 -4.79
N SER A 61 3.17 -13.25 -4.45
CA SER A 61 4.15 -13.90 -5.33
C SER A 61 3.92 -15.42 -5.44
N ILE A 62 3.66 -16.12 -4.33
CA ILE A 62 3.34 -17.56 -4.32
C ILE A 62 2.11 -17.80 -5.17
N GLU A 63 1.08 -16.97 -4.97
CA GLU A 63 -0.16 -17.01 -5.72
C GLU A 63 0.11 -16.92 -7.23
N GLN A 64 0.87 -15.94 -7.70
CA GLN A 64 1.17 -15.84 -9.13
C GLN A 64 1.93 -17.06 -9.70
N PHE A 65 2.76 -17.72 -8.89
CA PHE A 65 3.42 -18.96 -9.28
C PHE A 65 2.45 -20.13 -9.36
N VAL A 66 1.52 -20.26 -8.40
CA VAL A 66 0.49 -21.29 -8.42
C VAL A 66 -0.45 -21.07 -9.61
N ARG A 67 -0.79 -19.82 -9.92
CA ARG A 67 -1.57 -19.45 -11.11
C ARG A 67 -0.85 -19.81 -12.41
N LEU A 68 0.46 -19.57 -12.46
CA LEU A 68 1.29 -19.98 -13.59
C LEU A 68 1.30 -21.51 -13.73
N TYR A 69 1.48 -22.23 -12.63
CA TYR A 69 1.48 -23.69 -12.61
C TYR A 69 0.16 -24.26 -13.14
N PHE A 70 -0.99 -23.82 -12.61
CA PHE A 70 -2.29 -24.26 -13.11
C PHE A 70 -2.50 -23.88 -14.58
N GLY A 71 -1.98 -22.73 -15.02
CA GLY A 71 -1.95 -22.35 -16.44
C GLY A 71 -1.12 -23.27 -17.32
N ILE A 72 -0.04 -23.88 -16.81
CA ILE A 72 0.76 -24.87 -17.54
C ILE A 72 0.02 -26.22 -17.62
N VAL A 73 -0.66 -26.60 -16.53
CA VAL A 73 -1.43 -27.86 -16.44
C VAL A 73 -2.79 -27.75 -17.17
N ASN A 74 -3.17 -26.57 -17.65
CA ASN A 74 -4.51 -26.26 -18.17
C ASN A 74 -5.63 -26.55 -17.15
N ASP A 75 -5.32 -26.50 -15.85
CA ASP A 75 -6.31 -26.62 -14.79
C ASP A 75 -6.98 -25.25 -14.57
N LYS A 76 -8.09 -25.07 -15.27
CA LYS A 76 -8.85 -23.82 -15.22
C LYS A 76 -9.39 -23.57 -13.80
N GLU A 77 -9.96 -24.59 -13.14
CA GLU A 77 -10.56 -24.47 -11.79
C GLU A 77 -9.55 -23.98 -10.75
N GLY A 78 -8.32 -24.53 -10.78
CA GLY A 78 -7.22 -24.11 -9.91
C GLY A 78 -6.84 -22.63 -10.06
N ILE A 79 -6.80 -22.10 -11.28
CA ILE A 79 -6.54 -20.67 -11.55
C ILE A 79 -7.61 -19.78 -10.89
N TYR A 80 -8.85 -20.23 -10.87
CA TYR A 80 -9.97 -19.44 -10.38
C TYR A 80 -10.08 -19.46 -8.86
N PHE A 81 -9.95 -20.63 -8.22
CA PHE A 81 -9.87 -20.72 -6.77
C PHE A 81 -8.79 -19.79 -6.21
N LEU A 82 -7.69 -19.64 -6.95
CA LEU A 82 -6.61 -18.75 -6.53
C LEU A 82 -6.96 -17.26 -6.63
N THR A 83 -7.77 -16.89 -7.62
CA THR A 83 -8.29 -15.53 -7.80
C THR A 83 -9.21 -15.12 -6.64
N PHE A 84 -9.91 -16.08 -6.00
CA PHE A 84 -10.65 -15.85 -4.75
C PHE A 84 -9.76 -15.35 -3.62
N VAL A 85 -8.62 -16.01 -3.41
CA VAL A 85 -7.70 -15.67 -2.33
C VAL A 85 -7.16 -14.25 -2.51
N LEU A 86 -6.91 -13.84 -3.77
CA LEU A 86 -6.52 -12.47 -4.11
C LEU A 86 -7.59 -11.42 -3.78
N TYR A 87 -8.86 -11.75 -4.03
CA TYR A 87 -9.98 -10.87 -3.72
C TYR A 87 -10.00 -10.47 -2.23
N TRP A 88 -9.55 -11.36 -1.34
CA TRP A 88 -9.45 -11.07 0.09
C TRP A 88 -8.14 -10.40 0.50
N ILE A 89 -7.00 -10.86 -0.03
CA ILE A 89 -5.68 -10.32 0.35
C ILE A 89 -5.55 -8.84 -0.04
N ILE A 90 -6.04 -8.45 -1.22
CA ILE A 90 -5.78 -7.11 -1.76
C ILE A 90 -6.55 -5.99 -1.01
N PRO A 91 -7.85 -6.12 -0.67
CA PRO A 91 -8.56 -5.15 0.17
C PRO A 91 -7.96 -5.04 1.57
N ILE A 92 -7.58 -6.17 2.18
CA ILE A 92 -6.91 -6.17 3.48
C ILE A 92 -5.62 -5.36 3.40
N PHE A 93 -4.85 -5.51 2.32
CA PHE A 93 -3.59 -4.79 2.12
C PHE A 93 -3.80 -3.28 1.93
N THR A 94 -4.76 -2.89 1.09
CA THR A 94 -5.06 -1.48 0.83
C THR A 94 -5.60 -0.75 2.06
N ILE A 95 -6.29 -1.45 2.97
CA ILE A 95 -6.81 -0.90 4.22
C ILE A 95 -5.73 -0.86 5.32
N LEU A 96 -4.86 -1.86 5.39
CA LEU A 96 -3.86 -1.94 6.45
C LEU A 96 -2.92 -0.74 6.47
N GLN A 97 -2.55 -0.22 5.29
CA GLN A 97 -1.64 0.90 5.14
C GLN A 97 -2.16 2.23 5.75
N PRO A 98 -3.36 2.74 5.41
CA PRO A 98 -3.93 3.92 6.05
C PRO A 98 -4.20 3.69 7.54
N VAL A 99 -4.62 2.48 7.95
CA VAL A 99 -4.82 2.14 9.37
C VAL A 99 -3.51 2.29 10.16
N VAL A 100 -2.43 1.66 9.71
CA VAL A 100 -1.11 1.78 10.36
C VAL A 100 -0.62 3.23 10.38
N THR A 101 -0.85 3.98 9.30
CA THR A 101 -0.47 5.40 9.22
C THR A 101 -1.22 6.26 10.25
N LEU A 102 -2.53 6.01 10.43
CA LEU A 102 -3.34 6.66 11.46
C LEU A 102 -2.83 6.32 12.87
N ILE A 103 -2.46 5.07 13.12
CA ILE A 103 -1.95 4.64 14.44
C ILE A 103 -0.60 5.29 14.76
N MET A 104 0.29 5.37 13.76
CA MET A 104 1.63 5.97 13.90
C MET A 104 1.60 7.45 14.33
N SER A 105 0.56 8.19 13.91
CA SER A 105 0.51 9.64 14.06
C SER A 105 -0.71 10.08 14.86
N LYS A 106 -0.50 10.39 16.15
CA LYS A 106 -1.53 10.93 17.05
C LYS A 106 -2.22 12.18 16.46
N ASN A 107 -1.47 13.04 15.78
CA ASN A 107 -2.03 14.25 15.17
C ASN A 107 -2.90 13.94 13.95
N LEU A 108 -2.49 13.01 13.08
CA LEU A 108 -3.31 12.55 11.96
C LEU A 108 -4.56 11.82 12.45
N ARG A 109 -4.42 10.99 13.49
CA ARG A 109 -5.55 10.28 14.11
C ARG A 109 -6.58 11.24 14.68
N ASN A 110 -6.14 12.22 15.47
CA ASN A 110 -7.04 13.23 16.04
C ASN A 110 -7.71 14.07 14.94
N TYR A 111 -6.96 14.42 13.88
CA TYR A 111 -7.52 15.13 12.74
C TYR A 111 -8.57 14.28 12.00
N PHE A 112 -8.26 13.02 11.70
CA PHE A 112 -9.17 12.10 11.02
C PHE A 112 -10.45 11.85 11.84
N LEU A 113 -10.30 11.54 13.14
CA LEU A 113 -11.45 11.29 14.01
C LEU A 113 -12.29 12.56 14.22
N SER A 114 -11.65 13.73 14.33
CA SER A 114 -12.36 15.01 14.37
C SER A 114 -13.06 15.34 13.05
N PHE A 115 -12.50 14.91 11.91
CA PHE A 115 -13.07 15.21 10.59
C PHE A 115 -14.26 14.32 10.26
N TYR A 116 -14.13 13.00 10.45
CA TYR A 116 -15.18 12.03 10.10
C TYR A 116 -16.20 11.84 11.20
N PHE A 117 -15.74 11.81 12.44
CA PHE A 117 -16.56 11.49 13.61
C PHE A 117 -16.72 12.69 14.55
N GLY A 118 -16.28 13.89 14.14
CA GLY A 118 -16.55 15.14 14.84
C GLY A 118 -18.02 15.44 15.01
N ILE A 119 -18.81 15.01 14.00
CA ILE A 119 -20.26 15.23 13.95
C ILE A 119 -21.01 14.17 14.77
N PHE A 120 -20.52 12.93 14.83
CA PHE A 120 -21.28 11.79 15.36
C PHE A 120 -20.74 11.17 16.66
N LEU A 121 -19.43 11.25 16.95
CA LEU A 121 -18.87 10.67 18.17
C LEU A 121 -18.48 11.74 19.20
N PRO A 122 -18.88 11.56 20.48
CA PRO A 122 -18.41 12.39 21.56
C PRO A 122 -16.88 12.32 21.69
N LYS A 123 -16.25 13.44 22.08
CA LYS A 123 -14.79 13.61 22.16
C LYS A 123 -14.07 12.53 22.97
N SER A 124 -14.78 11.86 23.90
CA SER A 124 -14.26 10.74 24.70
C SER A 124 -13.92 9.50 23.86
N PHE A 125 -14.65 9.23 22.78
CA PHE A 125 -14.44 8.06 21.93
C PHE A 125 -13.47 8.31 20.76
N GLN A 126 -13.20 9.57 20.41
CA GLN A 126 -12.27 9.97 19.34
C GLN A 126 -10.77 9.69 19.66
N MET A 127 -10.42 9.03 20.76
CA MET A 127 -9.01 8.71 21.07
C MET A 127 -8.66 7.22 21.01
N SER A 128 -9.64 6.32 20.85
CA SER A 128 -9.37 4.87 20.90
C SER A 128 -8.76 4.37 19.59
N THR A 129 -7.48 4.00 19.64
CA THR A 129 -6.73 3.34 18.58
C THR A 129 -7.39 2.05 18.08
N SER A 130 -8.21 1.41 18.92
CA SER A 130 -8.91 0.16 18.62
C SER A 130 -10.01 0.34 17.58
N ILE A 131 -10.69 1.50 17.57
CA ILE A 131 -11.80 1.76 16.63
C ILE A 131 -11.29 1.77 15.18
N THR A 132 -10.11 2.33 14.94
CA THR A 132 -9.51 2.40 13.60
C THR A 132 -9.09 1.03 13.06
N TYR A 133 -8.76 0.08 13.95
CA TYR A 133 -8.46 -1.31 13.59
C TYR A 133 -9.71 -2.15 13.40
N PHE A 134 -10.63 -2.08 14.36
CA PHE A 134 -11.81 -2.94 14.38
C PHE A 134 -12.79 -2.56 13.29
N LEU A 135 -12.92 -1.28 12.94
CA LEU A 135 -13.99 -0.84 12.05
C LEU A 135 -13.86 -1.45 10.64
N PRO A 136 -12.71 -1.40 9.93
CA PRO A 136 -12.61 -2.03 8.62
C PRO A 136 -12.71 -3.55 8.71
N THR A 137 -12.07 -4.18 9.70
CA THR A 137 -12.12 -5.64 9.87
C THR A 137 -13.55 -6.11 10.18
N ALA A 138 -14.30 -5.37 11.01
CA ALA A 138 -15.68 -5.65 11.33
C ALA A 138 -16.60 -5.49 10.10
N ILE A 139 -16.43 -4.40 9.35
CA ILE A 139 -17.18 -4.15 8.10
C ILE A 139 -16.96 -5.29 7.10
N PHE A 140 -15.72 -5.78 6.96
CA PHE A 140 -15.43 -6.89 6.04
C PHE A 140 -15.76 -8.27 6.60
N SER A 141 -15.76 -8.45 7.92
CA SER A 141 -16.11 -9.73 8.55
C SER A 141 -17.58 -10.12 8.34
N TYR A 142 -18.45 -9.15 8.07
CA TYR A 142 -19.84 -9.40 7.70
C TYR A 142 -19.96 -10.31 6.45
N ASN A 143 -19.00 -10.21 5.53
CA ASN A 143 -18.98 -11.01 4.30
C ASN A 143 -18.64 -12.49 4.53
N LEU A 144 -18.17 -12.89 5.72
CA LEU A 144 -17.87 -14.29 6.04
C LEU A 144 -19.13 -15.15 6.22
N PHE A 145 -20.28 -14.53 6.42
CA PHE A 145 -21.55 -15.23 6.67
C PHE A 145 -22.38 -15.49 5.41
N TYR A 146 -21.86 -15.12 4.24
CA TYR A 146 -22.58 -15.24 2.97
C TYR A 146 -21.95 -16.27 2.04
N GLU A 147 -22.79 -17.06 1.39
CA GLU A 147 -22.37 -18.02 0.38
C GLU A 147 -21.89 -17.31 -0.88
N ALA A 148 -20.81 -17.81 -1.45
CA ALA A 148 -20.26 -17.34 -2.71
C ALA A 148 -20.35 -18.47 -3.74
N GLU A 149 -20.88 -18.14 -4.92
CA GLU A 149 -20.92 -19.05 -6.06
C GLU A 149 -19.81 -18.72 -7.06
N VAL A 150 -19.32 -19.75 -7.74
CA VAL A 150 -18.36 -19.60 -8.83
C VAL A 150 -19.13 -19.54 -10.14
N ALA A 151 -19.13 -18.38 -10.79
CA ALA A 151 -19.79 -18.18 -12.08
C ALA A 151 -18.77 -18.11 -13.20
N TYR A 152 -19.03 -18.84 -14.30
CA TYR A 152 -18.22 -18.74 -15.51
C TYR A 152 -18.67 -17.57 -16.38
N VAL A 153 -17.73 -16.72 -16.77
CA VAL A 153 -17.95 -15.57 -17.65
C VAL A 153 -17.46 -15.90 -19.05
N THR A 154 -18.39 -16.29 -19.92
CA THR A 154 -18.11 -16.73 -21.30
C THR A 154 -17.35 -15.69 -22.11
N SER A 155 -17.70 -14.42 -21.97
CA SER A 155 -17.17 -13.30 -22.77
C SER A 155 -15.69 -13.01 -22.53
N PHE A 156 -15.14 -13.48 -21.40
CA PHE A 156 -13.75 -13.27 -21.03
C PHE A 156 -12.99 -14.57 -20.69
N ASP A 157 -13.62 -15.75 -20.83
CA ASP A 157 -13.07 -17.08 -20.51
C ASP A 157 -12.42 -17.15 -19.10
N PHE A 158 -13.12 -16.65 -18.09
CA PHE A 158 -12.70 -16.78 -16.69
C PHE A 158 -13.88 -17.03 -15.75
N TYR A 159 -13.61 -17.63 -14.59
CA TYR A 159 -14.61 -17.77 -13.53
C TYR A 159 -14.40 -16.70 -12.47
N THR A 160 -15.50 -16.18 -11.96
CA THR A 160 -15.55 -15.14 -10.94
C THR A 160 -16.40 -15.60 -9.77
N PHE A 161 -16.09 -15.10 -8.58
CA PHE A 161 -16.90 -15.35 -7.39
C PHE A 161 -17.98 -14.28 -7.31
N ILE A 162 -19.21 -14.71 -7.13
CA ILE A 162 -20.36 -13.85 -6.95
C ILE A 162 -20.96 -14.16 -5.60
N ILE A 163 -21.19 -13.11 -4.79
CA ILE A 163 -22.03 -13.22 -3.61
C ILE A 163 -23.47 -13.35 -4.11
N THR A 164 -24.12 -14.46 -3.79
CA THR A 164 -25.46 -14.80 -4.32
C THR A 164 -26.53 -13.81 -3.90
N ASP A 165 -26.38 -13.21 -2.72
CA ASP A 165 -27.27 -12.17 -2.21
C ASP A 165 -27.03 -10.81 -2.92
N GLU A 166 -27.99 -10.41 -3.76
CA GLU A 166 -27.98 -9.16 -4.54
C GLU A 166 -27.85 -7.92 -3.63
N TRP A 167 -28.55 -7.91 -2.48
CA TRP A 167 -28.53 -6.78 -1.55
C TRP A 167 -27.16 -6.62 -0.90
N VAL A 168 -26.57 -7.72 -0.42
CA VAL A 168 -25.22 -7.72 0.17
C VAL A 168 -24.19 -7.26 -0.85
N ASN A 169 -24.30 -7.75 -2.08
CA ASN A 169 -23.39 -7.40 -3.16
C ASN A 169 -23.46 -5.90 -3.51
N LEU A 170 -24.67 -5.32 -3.50
CA LEU A 170 -24.89 -3.89 -3.72
C LEU A 170 -24.38 -3.04 -2.54
N MET A 171 -24.60 -3.52 -1.31
CA MET A 171 -24.09 -2.87 -0.09
C MET A 171 -22.56 -2.82 -0.08
N ASN A 172 -21.91 -3.95 -0.38
CA ASN A 172 -20.45 -4.04 -0.47
C ASN A 172 -19.87 -3.10 -1.52
N SER A 173 -20.45 -3.05 -2.72
CA SER A 173 -20.03 -2.10 -3.75
C SER A 173 -20.21 -0.65 -3.32
N SER A 174 -21.31 -0.34 -2.64
CA SER A 174 -21.58 0.99 -2.12
C SER A 174 -20.57 1.40 -1.04
N ILE A 175 -20.27 0.51 -0.09
CA ILE A 175 -19.26 0.73 0.95
C ILE A 175 -17.88 0.94 0.32
N LEU A 176 -17.49 0.11 -0.65
CA LEU A 176 -16.22 0.23 -1.36
C LEU A 176 -16.13 1.54 -2.14
N LEU A 177 -17.20 1.93 -2.83
CA LEU A 177 -17.28 3.22 -3.53
C LEU A 177 -17.08 4.39 -2.56
N VAL A 178 -17.89 4.47 -1.51
CA VAL A 178 -17.80 5.55 -0.51
C VAL A 178 -16.40 5.61 0.10
N THR A 179 -15.85 4.46 0.49
CA THR A 179 -14.51 4.36 1.08
C THR A 179 -13.43 4.80 0.09
N SER A 180 -13.54 4.43 -1.19
CA SER A 180 -12.58 4.79 -2.24
C SER A 180 -12.59 6.30 -2.53
N VAL A 181 -13.77 6.91 -2.65
CA VAL A 181 -13.93 8.35 -2.86
C VAL A 181 -13.34 9.13 -1.68
N ILE A 182 -13.69 8.72 -0.47
CA ILE A 182 -13.13 9.30 0.76
C ILE A 182 -11.60 9.20 0.75
N SER A 183 -11.06 8.01 0.44
CA SER A 183 -9.61 7.79 0.39
C SER A 183 -8.91 8.65 -0.65
N ALA A 184 -9.52 8.86 -1.82
CA ALA A 184 -8.99 9.72 -2.87
C ALA A 184 -8.95 11.19 -2.43
N VAL A 185 -10.03 11.70 -1.82
CA VAL A 185 -10.12 13.09 -1.33
C VAL A 185 -9.10 13.36 -0.22
N ILE A 186 -9.00 12.45 0.77
CA ILE A 186 -8.00 12.58 1.85
C ILE A 186 -6.59 12.59 1.25
N THR A 187 -6.28 11.61 0.40
CA THR A 187 -4.94 11.45 -0.16
C THR A 187 -4.55 12.67 -0.99
N PHE A 188 -5.45 13.18 -1.83
CA PHE A 188 -5.23 14.41 -2.59
C PHE A 188 -4.92 15.61 -1.68
N THR A 189 -5.74 15.80 -0.64
CA THR A 189 -5.56 16.90 0.34
C THR A 189 -4.23 16.80 1.07
N LEU A 190 -3.88 15.60 1.56
CA LEU A 190 -2.61 15.35 2.25
C LEU A 190 -1.41 15.54 1.33
N ASN A 191 -1.52 15.13 0.06
CA ASN A 191 -0.48 15.31 -0.94
C ASN A 191 -0.24 16.80 -1.22
N ILE A 192 -1.29 17.62 -1.34
CA ILE A 192 -1.16 19.07 -1.49
C ILE A 192 -0.47 19.69 -0.26
N VAL A 193 -0.89 19.33 0.95
CA VAL A 193 -0.31 19.86 2.18
C VAL A 193 1.17 19.47 2.30
N THR A 194 1.50 18.22 1.99
CA THR A 194 2.87 17.70 2.02
C THR A 194 3.74 18.40 1.00
N LEU A 195 3.25 18.56 -0.24
CA LEU A 195 3.95 19.28 -1.29
C LEU A 195 4.25 20.74 -0.90
N ARG A 196 3.26 21.45 -0.34
CA ARG A 196 3.43 22.84 0.14
C ARG A 196 4.49 22.94 1.24
N LYS A 197 4.42 22.06 2.25
CA LYS A 197 5.40 22.04 3.35
C LYS A 197 6.79 21.72 2.85
N TYR A 198 6.93 20.72 1.99
CA TYR A 198 8.21 20.27 1.49
C TYR A 198 8.85 21.27 0.52
N SER A 199 8.04 21.90 -0.36
CA SER A 199 8.49 23.00 -1.22
C SER A 199 9.09 24.16 -0.42
N LYS A 200 8.44 24.55 0.70
CA LYS A 200 8.98 25.58 1.62
C LYS A 200 10.34 25.19 2.22
N VAL A 201 10.58 23.92 2.51
CA VAL A 201 11.85 23.43 3.07
C VAL A 201 12.94 23.39 1.99
N ILE A 202 12.60 22.95 0.78
CA ILE A 202 13.56 22.79 -0.32
C ILE A 202 13.96 24.12 -0.95
N ASN A 203 13.07 25.10 -1.03
CA ASN A 203 13.42 26.43 -1.56
C ASN A 203 14.55 27.12 -0.77
N LYS A 204 14.86 26.64 0.44
CA LYS A 204 16.00 27.11 1.26
C LYS A 204 17.33 26.39 0.97
N LYS A 205 17.37 25.34 0.15
CA LYS A 205 18.57 24.53 -0.13
C LYS A 205 18.89 24.50 -1.63
N LYS A 206 20.17 24.66 -2.01
CA LYS A 206 20.62 24.62 -3.42
C LYS A 206 20.94 23.19 -3.92
N GLY A 207 20.62 22.94 -5.19
CA GLY A 207 21.19 21.86 -6.00
C GLY A 207 20.41 20.54 -6.00
N ASN A 208 20.89 19.55 -5.23
CA ASN A 208 20.54 18.13 -5.40
C ASN A 208 19.21 17.70 -4.72
N GLU A 209 18.57 18.59 -3.97
CA GLU A 209 17.28 18.32 -3.31
C GLU A 209 16.09 18.51 -4.27
N ARG A 210 16.27 19.26 -5.38
CA ARG A 210 15.20 19.56 -6.34
C ARG A 210 14.72 18.33 -7.12
N SER A 211 15.63 17.40 -7.45
CA SER A 211 15.27 16.13 -8.09
C SER A 211 14.41 15.25 -7.18
N LYS A 212 14.64 15.26 -5.87
CA LYS A 212 13.80 14.56 -4.89
C LYS A 212 12.41 15.16 -4.78
N LEU A 213 12.28 16.49 -4.86
CA LEU A 213 10.99 17.18 -4.90
C LEU A 213 10.15 16.71 -6.09
N PHE A 214 10.76 16.69 -7.28
CA PHE A 214 10.09 16.24 -8.50
C PHE A 214 9.62 14.78 -8.39
N LEU A 215 10.49 13.90 -7.89
CA LEU A 215 10.13 12.49 -7.69
C LEU A 215 9.02 12.30 -6.65
N MET A 216 8.98 13.14 -5.60
CA MET A 216 7.91 13.12 -4.60
C MET A 216 6.60 13.59 -5.19
N PHE A 217 6.65 14.65 -6.01
CA PHE A 217 5.50 15.12 -6.75
C PHE A 217 4.95 14.03 -7.69
N LEU A 218 5.82 13.37 -8.45
CA LEU A 218 5.42 12.27 -9.34
C LEU A 218 4.74 11.14 -8.57
N TYR A 219 5.32 10.71 -7.45
CA TYR A 219 4.72 9.71 -6.57
C TYR A 219 3.33 10.12 -6.07
N MET A 220 3.21 11.35 -5.56
CA MET A 220 1.93 11.88 -5.07
C MET A 220 0.89 11.96 -6.21
N ALA A 221 1.31 12.36 -7.41
CA ALA A 221 0.44 12.39 -8.59
C ALA A 221 -0.03 10.99 -8.98
N ILE A 222 0.89 10.03 -9.13
CA ILE A 222 0.57 8.64 -9.49
C ILE A 222 -0.39 8.02 -8.47
N THR A 223 -0.07 8.10 -7.18
CA THR A 223 -0.92 7.52 -6.12
C THR A 223 -2.31 8.15 -6.09
N THR A 224 -2.41 9.47 -6.28
CA THR A 224 -3.72 10.14 -6.35
C THR A 224 -4.50 9.72 -7.58
N MET A 225 -3.86 9.67 -8.75
CA MET A 225 -4.50 9.25 -10.00
C MET A 225 -5.01 7.80 -9.90
N CYS A 226 -4.22 6.88 -9.34
CA CYS A 226 -4.66 5.50 -9.13
C CYS A 226 -5.87 5.41 -8.19
N LEU A 227 -5.93 6.20 -7.12
CA LEU A 227 -7.10 6.23 -6.22
C LEU A 227 -8.34 6.83 -6.88
N ILE A 228 -8.17 7.86 -7.71
CA ILE A 228 -9.28 8.44 -8.49
C ILE A 228 -9.80 7.43 -9.50
N LEU A 229 -8.91 6.77 -10.25
CA LEU A 229 -9.28 5.72 -11.19
C LEU A 229 -10.02 4.58 -10.48
N PHE A 230 -9.52 4.14 -9.34
CA PHE A 230 -10.18 3.13 -8.51
C PHE A 230 -11.58 3.58 -8.05
N ALA A 231 -11.77 4.84 -7.66
CA ALA A 231 -13.08 5.36 -7.28
C ALA A 231 -14.06 5.44 -8.47
N ILE A 232 -13.59 5.90 -9.63
CA ILE A 232 -14.38 5.92 -10.87
C ILE A 232 -14.81 4.51 -11.25
N GLU A 233 -13.88 3.56 -11.20
CA GLU A 233 -14.14 2.16 -11.50
C GLU A 233 -15.19 1.55 -10.56
N ARG A 234 -15.14 1.88 -9.26
CA ARG A 234 -16.19 1.47 -8.30
C ARG A 234 -17.54 2.11 -8.57
N LEU A 235 -17.55 3.34 -9.08
CA LEU A 235 -18.79 4.02 -9.46
C LEU A 235 -19.42 3.34 -10.68
N ILE A 236 -18.61 3.05 -11.71
CA ILE A 236 -19.08 2.34 -12.91
C ILE A 236 -19.53 0.93 -12.54
N GLY A 237 -18.82 0.24 -11.65
CA GLY A 237 -19.20 -1.11 -11.18
C GLY A 237 -20.53 -1.10 -10.45
N LEU A 238 -20.76 -0.12 -9.57
CA LEU A 238 -22.06 0.06 -8.92
C LEU A 238 -23.17 0.34 -9.95
N TYR A 239 -22.90 1.19 -10.95
CA TYR A 239 -23.84 1.46 -12.03
C TYR A 239 -24.19 0.20 -12.83
N PHE A 240 -23.21 -0.60 -13.25
CA PHE A 240 -23.46 -1.85 -13.97
C PHE A 240 -24.27 -2.84 -13.15
N ARG A 241 -24.06 -2.91 -11.83
CA ARG A 241 -24.88 -3.75 -10.94
C ARG A 241 -26.33 -3.27 -10.87
N ILE A 242 -26.57 -1.95 -10.76
CA ILE A 242 -27.93 -1.38 -10.76
C ILE A 242 -28.67 -1.70 -12.07
N VAL A 243 -27.97 -1.66 -13.20
CA VAL A 243 -28.52 -1.97 -14.53
C VAL A 243 -28.55 -3.49 -14.82
N LYS A 244 -28.08 -4.32 -13.88
CA LYS A 244 -27.95 -5.79 -14.02
C LYS A 244 -27.08 -6.22 -15.23
N ASN A 245 -26.10 -5.39 -15.59
CA ASN A 245 -25.10 -5.71 -16.63
C ASN A 245 -23.89 -6.43 -16.02
N ASN A 246 -24.02 -7.75 -15.84
CA ASN A 246 -22.99 -8.57 -15.20
C ASN A 246 -21.66 -8.57 -15.96
N GLU A 247 -21.70 -8.56 -17.30
CA GLU A 247 -20.47 -8.56 -18.13
C GLU A 247 -19.61 -7.31 -17.89
N GLY A 248 -20.24 -6.15 -17.75
CA GLY A 248 -19.55 -4.91 -17.43
C GLY A 248 -18.89 -4.95 -16.06
N ASP A 249 -19.54 -5.54 -15.06
CA ASP A 249 -18.98 -5.67 -13.70
C ASP A 249 -17.76 -6.60 -13.67
N TYR A 250 -17.81 -7.68 -14.46
CA TYR A 250 -16.68 -8.61 -14.61
C TYR A 250 -15.48 -7.94 -15.30
N PHE A 251 -15.73 -7.15 -16.35
CA PHE A 251 -14.69 -6.39 -17.02
C PHE A 251 -13.98 -5.42 -16.06
N LEU A 252 -14.74 -4.71 -15.23
CA LEU A 252 -14.18 -3.79 -14.24
C LEU A 252 -13.37 -4.54 -13.16
N THR A 253 -13.85 -5.71 -12.74
CA THR A 253 -13.10 -6.57 -11.80
C THR A 253 -11.74 -6.97 -12.37
N PHE A 254 -11.66 -7.17 -13.69
CA PHE A 254 -10.40 -7.44 -14.37
C PHE A 254 -9.49 -6.18 -14.45
N THR A 255 -10.02 -4.98 -14.67
CA THR A 255 -9.19 -3.76 -14.70
C THR A 255 -8.60 -3.40 -13.34
N LEU A 256 -9.33 -3.68 -12.25
CA LEU A 256 -8.86 -3.54 -10.86
C LEU A 256 -7.59 -4.33 -10.56
N TYR A 257 -7.49 -5.50 -11.17
CA TYR A 257 -6.34 -6.38 -11.06
C TYR A 257 -5.03 -5.72 -11.54
N TRP A 258 -5.11 -4.72 -12.43
CA TRP A 258 -3.95 -3.98 -12.91
C TRP A 258 -3.64 -2.74 -12.08
N ILE A 259 -4.67 -2.02 -11.62
CA ILE A 259 -4.51 -0.77 -10.85
C ILE A 259 -3.90 -1.05 -9.47
N LEU A 260 -4.30 -2.15 -8.82
CA LEU A 260 -3.90 -2.47 -7.44
C LEU A 260 -2.40 -2.82 -7.30
N PRO A 261 -1.79 -3.66 -8.17
CA PRO A 261 -0.35 -3.86 -8.20
C PRO A 261 0.42 -2.56 -8.45
N ILE A 262 -0.03 -1.70 -9.36
CA ILE A 262 0.63 -0.42 -9.61
C ILE A 262 0.63 0.44 -8.33
N LEU A 263 -0.50 0.52 -7.64
CA LEU A 263 -0.62 1.26 -6.37
C LEU A 263 0.34 0.74 -5.30
N THR A 264 0.41 -0.57 -5.13
CA THR A 264 1.26 -1.22 -4.10
C THR A 264 2.75 -1.15 -4.43
N LEU A 265 3.13 -1.17 -5.71
CA LEU A 265 4.53 -1.11 -6.16
C LEU A 265 5.10 0.31 -6.21
N THR A 266 4.25 1.30 -6.44
CA THR A 266 4.69 2.70 -6.60
C THR A 266 5.45 3.21 -5.38
N GLN A 267 5.03 2.83 -4.16
CA GLN A 267 5.68 3.27 -2.92
C GLN A 267 7.11 2.71 -2.71
N PRO A 268 7.36 1.38 -2.73
CA PRO A 268 8.69 0.83 -2.54
C PRO A 268 9.66 1.28 -3.64
N VAL A 269 9.21 1.34 -4.90
CA VAL A 269 10.02 1.80 -6.04
C VAL A 269 10.42 3.26 -5.85
N THR A 270 9.47 4.15 -5.55
CA THR A 270 9.77 5.56 -5.31
C THR A 270 10.75 5.73 -4.14
N THR A 271 10.53 4.99 -3.05
CA THR A 271 11.40 5.05 -1.86
C THR A 271 12.84 4.63 -2.19
N LEU A 272 13.00 3.58 -2.99
CA LEU A 272 14.30 3.12 -3.46
C LEU A 272 15.00 4.19 -4.32
N ILE A 273 14.28 4.83 -5.26
CA ILE A 273 14.83 5.86 -6.15
C ILE A 273 15.22 7.12 -5.35
N MET A 274 14.39 7.55 -4.40
CA MET A 274 14.63 8.75 -3.58
C MET A 274 15.85 8.64 -2.66
N SER A 275 16.12 7.44 -2.15
CA SER A 275 17.15 7.25 -1.14
C SER A 275 18.44 6.69 -1.73
N LYS A 276 19.41 7.59 -1.97
CA LYS A 276 20.76 7.20 -2.44
C LYS A 276 21.39 6.11 -1.58
N SER A 277 21.15 6.14 -0.26
CA SER A 277 21.65 5.14 0.67
C SER A 277 20.96 3.78 0.52
N LEU A 278 19.63 3.75 0.29
CA LEU A 278 18.90 2.52 -0.01
C LEU A 278 19.33 1.95 -1.36
N ARG A 279 19.43 2.78 -2.40
CA ARG A 279 19.87 2.36 -3.73
C ARG A 279 21.26 1.75 -3.72
N LYS A 280 22.22 2.38 -3.04
CA LYS A 280 23.58 1.82 -2.89
C LYS A 280 23.58 0.48 -2.16
N PHE A 281 22.80 0.37 -1.08
CA PHE A 281 22.65 -0.89 -0.36
C PHE A 281 22.04 -1.98 -1.26
N PHE A 282 20.95 -1.66 -1.96
CA PHE A 282 20.25 -2.57 -2.86
C PHE A 282 21.19 -3.07 -3.97
N LEU A 283 21.92 -2.16 -4.63
CA LEU A 283 22.92 -2.52 -5.64
C LEU A 283 24.03 -3.39 -5.05
N SER A 284 24.54 -3.05 -3.87
CA SER A 284 25.57 -3.83 -3.19
C SER A 284 25.09 -5.21 -2.74
N PHE A 285 23.80 -5.38 -2.48
CA PHE A 285 23.23 -6.65 -2.03
C PHE A 285 23.04 -7.62 -3.22
N TYR A 286 22.39 -7.16 -4.28
CA TYR A 286 22.04 -8.01 -5.44
C TYR A 286 23.12 -8.06 -6.52
N PHE A 287 23.83 -6.95 -6.76
CA PHE A 287 24.77 -6.81 -7.86
C PHE A 287 26.22 -6.73 -7.37
N LYS A 288 26.51 -7.22 -6.16
CA LYS A 288 27.86 -7.18 -5.56
C LYS A 288 28.95 -7.69 -6.52
N ARG A 289 28.63 -8.75 -7.27
CA ARG A 289 29.54 -9.40 -8.23
C ARG A 289 29.78 -8.56 -9.49
N PHE A 290 28.85 -7.66 -9.84
CA PHE A 290 28.90 -6.84 -11.05
C PHE A 290 29.30 -5.38 -10.78
N LEU A 291 29.41 -4.98 -9.51
CA LEU A 291 29.85 -3.65 -9.14
C LEU A 291 31.39 -3.55 -9.23
N PRO A 292 31.93 -2.47 -9.84
CA PRO A 292 33.37 -2.26 -9.89
C PRO A 292 33.96 -2.19 -8.47
N ARG A 293 35.15 -2.78 -8.28
CA ARG A 293 35.82 -2.94 -6.97
C ARG A 293 35.91 -1.63 -6.16
N ASN A 294 35.99 -0.50 -6.86
CA ASN A 294 36.06 0.86 -6.31
C ASN A 294 34.73 1.34 -5.66
N HIS A 295 33.64 0.60 -5.84
CA HIS A 295 32.33 0.85 -5.20
C HIS A 295 31.98 -0.14 -4.08
N GLN A 296 32.90 -1.04 -3.73
CA GLN A 296 32.76 -1.84 -2.51
C GLN A 296 32.86 -0.90 -1.31
N ILE A 297 31.70 -0.58 -0.75
CA ILE A 297 31.55 0.17 0.49
C ILE A 297 32.40 -0.58 1.52
N SER A 298 33.48 0.03 2.01
CA SER A 298 34.16 -0.52 3.19
C SER A 298 33.10 -0.61 4.29
N SER A 299 33.02 -1.77 4.95
CA SER A 299 31.98 -2.11 5.93
C SER A 299 31.90 -1.13 7.11
N ASN A 300 32.80 -0.15 7.19
CA ASN A 300 32.79 0.98 8.11
C ASN A 300 31.81 2.07 7.64
N PHE A 301 30.52 1.77 7.62
CA PHE A 301 29.46 2.76 7.42
C PHE A 301 29.30 3.63 8.69
N ASN A 302 30.26 4.50 8.97
CA ASN A 302 30.18 5.44 10.09
C ASN A 302 29.17 6.55 9.77
N LEU A 303 27.97 6.40 10.31
CA LEU A 303 26.88 7.36 10.19
C LEU A 303 27.22 8.60 11.04
N LYS A 304 27.91 9.59 10.45
CA LYS A 304 28.03 10.94 11.03
C LYS A 304 26.63 11.55 11.09
N THR A 305 25.93 11.31 12.20
CA THR A 305 24.74 12.07 12.58
C THR A 305 25.18 13.52 12.79
N GLY A 306 24.75 14.43 11.91
CA GLY A 306 24.88 15.87 12.13
C GLY A 306 24.07 16.25 13.35
N VAL A 307 24.69 16.17 14.53
CA VAL A 307 24.20 16.82 15.73
C VAL A 307 24.40 18.31 15.49
N GLY A 308 23.31 18.99 15.12
CA GLY A 308 23.26 20.44 15.14
C GLY A 308 23.43 20.87 16.59
N VAL A 309 24.67 21.18 16.98
CA VAL A 309 24.97 21.82 18.24
C VAL A 309 24.39 23.23 18.16
N THR A 310 23.18 23.40 18.68
CA THR A 310 22.67 24.72 19.06
C THR A 310 23.56 25.24 20.18
N LYS A 311 24.56 26.06 19.83
CA LYS A 311 25.22 26.94 20.79
C LYS A 311 24.14 27.88 21.34
N LYS A 312 23.72 27.66 22.57
CA LYS A 312 23.07 28.71 23.37
C LYS A 312 24.15 29.74 23.68
N THR A 313 24.05 30.90 23.04
CA THR A 313 24.74 32.10 23.49
C THR A 313 24.08 32.51 24.81
N GLN A 314 24.80 32.36 25.91
CA GLN A 314 24.46 33.04 27.17
C GLN A 314 25.03 34.46 27.05
N THR A 315 24.15 35.44 27.07
CA THR A 315 24.44 36.84 27.38
C THR A 315 24.19 37.09 28.84
#